data_AF-A0A353PDD4-F1
#
_entry.id   AF-A0A353PDD4-F1
#
_cell.length_a   1.000
_cell.length_b   1.000
_cell.length_c   1.000
_cell.angle_alpha   90.00
_cell.angle_beta   90.00
_cell.angle_gamma   90.00
#
_symmetry.space_group_name_H-M   'P 1'
#
loop_
_entity.id
_entity.type
_entity.pdbx_description
1 polymer ?
#
loop_
_entity_poly.entity_id
_entity_poly.type
_entity_poly.pdbx_seq_one_letter_code
_entity_poly.pdbx_strand_id
1 'polypeptide(L)'
;MTTIANKAHYVRQATEHDGRHHCHWPGCDKAVPPAMWGCKQHWFKLPQRLRSRVWATYRPGQEISKDPSAAYLAVADEVQRWIRENS
;
A
#
# COMPACT_ATOMS: atom_id res chain seq x y z
N MET A 1 -9.83 16.53 -9.06
CA MET A 1 -8.56 15.77 -9.00
C MET A 1 -8.00 15.86 -7.60
N THR A 2 -7.74 14.74 -6.92
CA THR A 2 -7.09 14.76 -5.59
C THR A 2 -5.62 15.11 -5.76
N THR A 3 -5.18 16.19 -5.14
CA THR A 3 -3.75 16.58 -5.17
C THR A 3 -2.90 15.57 -4.41
N ILE A 4 -1.59 15.53 -4.69
CA ILE A 4 -0.64 14.70 -3.92
C ILE A 4 -0.73 15.04 -2.42
N ALA A 5 -0.91 16.31 -2.08
CA ALA A 5 -1.04 16.77 -0.69
C ALA A 5 -2.31 16.20 -0.02
N ASN A 6 -3.47 16.27 -0.69
CA ASN A 6 -4.72 15.72 -0.16
C ASN A 6 -4.63 14.21 0.05
N LYS A 7 -3.98 13.51 -0.88
CA LYS A 7 -3.74 12.07 -0.78
C LYS A 7 -2.81 11.71 0.38
N ALA A 8 -1.72 12.45 0.54
CA ALA A 8 -0.80 12.26 1.67
C ALA A 8 -1.49 12.54 3.01
N HIS A 9 -2.31 13.58 3.07
CA HIS A 9 -3.11 13.91 4.24
C HIS A 9 -4.08 12.78 4.60
N TYR A 10 -4.83 12.27 3.61
CA TYR A 10 -5.73 11.12 3.79
C TYR A 10 -5.04 9.92 4.42
N VAL A 11 -3.90 9.49 3.84
CA VAL A 11 -3.16 8.32 4.36
C VAL A 11 -2.54 8.59 5.73
N ARG A 12 -2.14 9.82 6.04
CA ARG A 12 -1.65 10.20 7.38
C ARG A 12 -2.74 10.21 8.44
N GLN A 13 -3.97 10.56 8.06
CA GLN A 13 -5.13 10.54 8.95
C GLN A 13 -5.67 9.13 9.18
N ALA A 14 -5.33 8.17 8.32
CA ALA A 14 -5.62 6.76 8.55
C ALA A 14 -4.76 6.23 9.71
N THR A 15 -5.28 6.34 10.93
CA THR A 15 -4.64 5.88 12.16
C THR A 15 -5.27 4.59 12.69
N GLU A 16 -6.52 4.31 12.31
CA GLU A 16 -7.26 3.15 12.79
C GLU A 16 -6.86 1.88 12.02
N HIS A 17 -6.52 0.84 12.77
CA HIS A 17 -6.44 -0.53 12.29
C HIS A 17 -7.63 -1.30 12.85
N ASP A 18 -8.53 -1.76 11.97
CA ASP A 18 -9.65 -2.62 12.39
C ASP A 18 -9.21 -4.07 12.69
N GLY A 19 -7.89 -4.33 12.64
CA GLY A 19 -7.27 -5.64 12.81
C GLY A 19 -7.47 -6.59 11.63
N ARG A 20 -8.16 -6.16 10.56
CA ARG A 20 -8.47 -7.01 9.40
C ARG A 20 -7.43 -6.82 8.30
N HIS A 21 -6.91 -5.60 8.17
CA HIS A 21 -5.87 -5.29 7.19
C HIS A 21 -4.47 -5.48 7.77
N HIS A 22 -3.68 -6.27 7.08
CA HIS A 22 -2.34 -6.67 7.50
C HIS A 22 -1.31 -6.20 6.49
N CYS A 23 -0.05 -6.17 6.93
CA CYS A 23 1.06 -5.86 6.06
C CYS A 23 1.08 -6.80 4.83
N HIS A 24 1.16 -6.23 3.63
CA HIS A 24 1.22 -7.03 2.39
C HIS A 24 2.55 -7.77 2.17
N TRP A 25 3.48 -7.70 3.13
CA TRP A 25 4.72 -8.46 3.02
C TRP A 25 4.43 -9.91 3.43
N PRO A 26 4.75 -10.92 2.59
CA PRO A 26 4.49 -12.32 2.91
C PRO A 26 5.06 -12.73 4.28
N GLY A 27 4.21 -13.30 5.13
CA GLY A 27 4.59 -13.73 6.49
C GLY A 27 4.67 -12.62 7.53
N CYS A 28 4.19 -11.41 7.25
CA CYS A 28 4.12 -10.32 8.23
C CYS A 28 2.70 -10.10 8.75
N ASP A 29 2.43 -10.53 9.98
CA ASP A 29 1.10 -10.42 10.61
C ASP A 29 0.85 -9.06 11.29
N LYS A 30 1.61 -8.03 10.92
CA LYS A 30 1.41 -6.71 11.53
C LYS A 30 0.13 -6.08 10.97
N ALA A 31 -0.85 -5.85 11.85
CA ALA A 31 -2.03 -5.03 11.53
C ALA A 31 -1.60 -3.60 11.16
N VAL A 32 -2.15 -3.07 10.08
CA VAL A 32 -1.91 -1.71 9.61
C VAL A 32 -3.22 -1.09 9.11
N PRO A 33 -3.36 0.25 9.14
CA PRO A 33 -4.54 0.90 8.59
C PRO A 33 -4.78 0.49 7.13
N PRO A 34 -6.03 0.28 6.67
CA PRO A 34 -6.35 -0.12 5.31
C PRO A 34 -5.74 0.75 4.21
N ALA A 35 -5.54 2.04 4.49
CA ALA A 35 -4.93 2.99 3.55
C ALA A 35 -3.41 2.83 3.40
N MET A 36 -2.77 2.01 4.23
CA MET A 36 -1.34 1.70 4.15
C MET A 36 -1.12 0.38 3.40
N TRP A 37 -0.10 0.36 2.54
CA TRP A 37 0.30 -0.86 1.85
C TRP A 37 0.91 -1.90 2.82
N GLY A 38 1.64 -1.45 3.84
CA GLY A 38 2.29 -2.34 4.79
C GLY A 38 2.96 -1.59 5.94
N CYS A 39 3.59 -2.33 6.85
CA CYS A 39 4.27 -1.73 7.98
C CYS A 39 5.46 -0.88 7.53
N LYS A 40 5.85 0.09 8.37
CA LYS A 40 6.97 1.01 8.07
C LYS A 40 8.24 0.26 7.62
N GLN A 41 8.61 -0.80 8.32
CA GLN A 41 9.79 -1.61 8.02
C GLN A 41 9.73 -2.19 6.59
N HIS A 42 8.64 -2.88 6.24
CA HIS A 42 8.50 -3.51 4.93
C HIS A 42 8.26 -2.52 3.80
N TRP A 43 7.55 -1.42 4.09
CA TRP A 43 7.44 -0.32 3.13
C TRP A 43 8.82 0.17 2.72
N PHE A 44 9.69 0.49 3.68
CA PHE A 44 11.04 1.00 3.39
C PHE A 44 12.03 -0.08 2.90
N LYS A 45 11.71 -1.37 3.01
CA LYS A 45 12.47 -2.46 2.36
C LYS A 45 12.25 -2.50 0.84
N LEU A 46 11.15 -1.95 0.34
CA LEU A 46 10.90 -1.87 -1.11
C LEU A 46 11.79 -0.80 -1.79
N PRO A 47 12.31 -1.08 -3.01
CA PRO A 47 12.96 -0.10 -3.86
C PRO A 47 12.08 1.13 -4.06
N GLN A 48 12.69 2.32 -4.11
CA GLN A 48 11.95 3.58 -4.28
C GLN A 48 11.04 3.56 -5.50
N ARG A 49 11.49 2.97 -6.63
CA ARG A 49 10.70 2.85 -7.85
C ARG A 49 9.35 2.13 -7.63
N LEU A 50 9.33 1.10 -6.77
CA LEU A 50 8.11 0.33 -6.48
C LEU A 50 7.21 1.11 -5.53
N ARG A 51 7.78 1.68 -4.46
CA ARG A 51 7.03 2.56 -3.55
C ARG A 51 6.35 3.71 -4.29
N SER A 52 7.07 4.38 -5.18
CA SER A 52 6.54 5.48 -5.99
C SER A 52 5.40 5.03 -6.91
N ARG A 53 5.47 3.81 -7.47
CA ARG A 53 4.41 3.29 -8.35
C ARG A 53 3.17 2.82 -7.59
N VAL A 54 3.35 2.19 -6.43
CA VAL A 54 2.24 1.87 -5.52
C VAL A 54 1.55 3.17 -5.12
N TRP A 55 2.34 4.17 -4.72
CA TRP A 55 1.81 5.49 -4.40
C TRP A 55 1.09 6.09 -5.61
N ALA A 56 1.68 6.13 -6.80
CA ALA A 56 1.07 6.75 -7.98
C ALA A 56 -0.29 6.13 -8.35
N THR A 57 -0.43 4.81 -8.25
CA THR A 57 -1.63 4.07 -8.66
C THR A 57 -2.70 3.97 -7.59
N TYR A 58 -2.34 4.12 -6.31
CA TYR A 58 -3.28 4.12 -5.19
C TYR A 58 -4.32 5.25 -5.33
N ARG A 59 -5.59 4.97 -5.08
CA ARG A 59 -6.64 5.99 -4.99
C ARG A 59 -7.23 5.96 -3.57
N PRO A 60 -7.21 7.08 -2.82
CA PRO A 60 -7.91 7.14 -1.54
C PRO A 60 -9.34 6.61 -1.65
N GLY A 61 -9.72 5.70 -0.74
CA GLY A 61 -11.01 5.04 -0.72
C GLY A 61 -11.08 3.72 -1.50
N GLN A 62 -10.06 3.33 -2.30
CA GLN A 62 -10.05 2.03 -2.98
C GLN A 62 -10.03 0.84 -2.00
N GLU A 63 -9.43 1.05 -0.83
CA GLU A 63 -9.38 0.11 0.28
C GLU A 63 -10.74 -0.05 0.98
N ILE A 64 -11.63 0.93 0.81
CA ILE A 64 -13.00 0.93 1.32
C ILE A 64 -13.94 0.30 0.29
N SER A 65 -13.90 0.79 -0.96
CA SER A 65 -14.75 0.28 -2.05
C SER A 65 -14.39 -1.13 -2.50
N LYS A 66 -13.18 -1.61 -2.16
CA LYS A 66 -12.61 -2.88 -2.63
C LYS A 66 -12.56 -2.98 -4.16
N ASP A 67 -12.46 -1.83 -4.84
CA ASP A 67 -12.32 -1.70 -6.30
C ASP A 67 -10.99 -1.03 -6.67
N PRO A 68 -9.85 -1.73 -6.48
CA PRO A 68 -8.55 -1.23 -6.92
C PRO A 68 -8.50 -1.18 -8.45
N SER A 69 -7.81 -0.19 -8.99
CA SER A 69 -7.63 -0.10 -10.44
C SER A 69 -6.76 -1.26 -10.96
N ALA A 70 -6.94 -1.64 -12.22
CA ALA A 70 -6.06 -2.60 -12.89
C ALA A 70 -4.57 -2.19 -12.80
N ALA A 71 -4.28 -0.89 -12.88
CA ALA A 71 -2.93 -0.35 -12.72
C ALA A 71 -2.37 -0.59 -11.30
N TYR A 72 -3.19 -0.43 -10.26
CA TYR A 72 -2.77 -0.72 -8.89
C TYR A 72 -2.50 -2.21 -8.69
N LEU A 73 -3.39 -3.08 -9.19
CA LEU A 73 -3.23 -4.53 -9.12
C LEU A 73 -1.94 -4.99 -9.81
N ALA A 74 -1.66 -4.50 -11.02
CA ALA A 74 -0.44 -4.82 -11.75
C ALA A 74 0.84 -4.42 -10.98
N VAL A 75 0.82 -3.27 -10.30
CA VAL A 75 1.94 -2.84 -9.45
C VAL A 75 2.04 -3.69 -8.18
N ALA A 76 0.91 -4.05 -7.55
CA ALA A 76 0.90 -4.93 -6.40
C ALA A 76 1.49 -6.31 -6.73
N ASP A 77 1.15 -6.88 -7.89
CA ASP A 77 1.72 -8.13 -8.38
C ASP A 77 3.23 -8.02 -8.64
N GLU A 78 3.68 -6.92 -9.25
CA GLU A 78 5.11 -6.67 -9.44
C GLU A 78 5.85 -6.57 -8.10
N VAL A 79 5.25 -5.90 -7.11
CA VAL A 79 5.83 -5.83 -5.76
C VAL A 79 5.94 -7.22 -5.16
N GLN A 80 4.90 -8.06 -5.24
CA GLN A 80 4.96 -9.43 -4.73
C GLN A 80 6.01 -10.28 -5.44
N ARG A 81 6.15 -10.12 -6.76
CA ARG A 81 7.21 -10.78 -7.53
C ARG A 81 8.59 -10.35 -7.07
N TRP A 82 8.82 -9.05 -6.96
CA TRP A 82 10.10 -8.51 -6.49
C TRP A 82 10.43 -9.00 -5.08
N ILE A 83 9.45 -9.05 -4.17
CA ILE A 83 9.67 -9.59 -2.82
C ILE A 83 10.16 -11.03 -2.91
N ARG A 84 9.48 -11.92 -3.64
CA ARG A 84 9.91 -13.33 -3.78
C ARG A 84 11.32 -13.51 -4.32
N GLU A 85 11.78 -12.58 -5.17
CA GLU A 85 13.12 -12.61 -5.77
C GLU A 85 14.20 -12.01 -4.84
N ASN A 86 13.83 -11.29 -3.77
CA ASN A 86 14.74 -10.46 -2.96
C ASN A 86 14.51 -10.56 -1.44
N SER A 87 13.70 -11.54 -0.98
CA SER A 87 13.29 -11.71 0.42
C SER A 87 14.11 -12.74 1.16
#